data_AF-A0A967PME8-F1
#
_entry.id   AF-A0A967PME8-F1
#
_cell.length_a   1.000
_cell.length_b   1.000
_cell.length_c   1.000
_cell.angle_alpha   90.00
_cell.angle_beta   90.00
_cell.angle_gamma   90.00
#
_symmetry.space_group_name_H-M   'P 1'
#
loop_
_entity.id
_entity.type
_entity.pdbx_description
1 polymer ?
#
loop_
_entity_poly.entity_id
_entity_poly.type
_entity_poly.pdbx_seq_one_letter_code
_entity_poly.pdbx_strand_id
1 'polypeptide(L)'
;SVVRAVAPVFAGINLEDISAPRCFEIEERLREALDIPVFHDDQHGTAIVVLAALYNALKVVGKDIGSIKIAMSGAGAAGRAIAQLLLQAGVQDIVAADSRGVIHRARANLHGSAQWFVEHTNPRGV
;
A
#
# COMPACT_ATOMS: atom_id res chain seq x y z
N SER A 1 9.18 23.38 1.63
CA SER A 1 7.82 23.05 2.14
C SER A 1 7.73 23.47 3.59
N VAL A 2 6.51 23.67 4.12
CA VAL A 2 6.29 24.00 5.55
C VAL A 2 6.90 22.92 6.45
N VAL A 3 6.69 21.64 6.13
CA VAL A 3 7.27 20.51 6.88
C VAL A 3 8.80 20.58 6.95
N ARG A 4 9.48 20.88 5.84
CA ARG A 4 10.96 21.02 5.83
C ARG A 4 11.46 22.16 6.72
N ALA A 5 10.71 23.26 6.80
CA ALA A 5 11.08 24.39 7.65
C ALA A 5 11.01 24.05 9.14
N VAL A 6 10.07 23.19 9.55
CA VAL A 6 9.92 22.77 10.95
C VAL A 6 10.67 21.49 11.31
N ALA A 7 11.20 20.75 10.33
CA ALA A 7 11.93 19.50 10.54
C ALA A 7 13.12 19.57 11.53
N PRO A 8 13.90 20.67 11.66
CA PRO A 8 15.09 20.68 12.52
C PRO A 8 14.85 20.38 14.02
N VAL A 9 13.62 20.49 14.51
CA VAL A 9 13.26 20.20 15.91
C VAL A 9 12.65 18.81 16.12
N PHE A 10 12.53 18.00 15.06
CA PHE A 10 11.93 16.66 15.10
C PHE A 10 12.96 15.58 14.77
N ALA A 11 12.80 14.41 15.39
CA ALA A 11 13.61 13.22 15.08
C ALA A 11 13.01 12.37 13.95
N GLY A 12 11.80 12.68 13.51
CA GLY A 12 11.08 12.01 12.42
C GLY A 12 9.74 12.69 12.15
N ILE A 13 9.17 12.43 10.97
CA ILE A 13 7.89 12.97 10.52
C ILE A 13 6.90 11.83 10.35
N ASN A 14 5.81 11.86 11.12
CA ASN A 14 4.63 11.04 10.88
C ASN A 14 3.61 11.86 10.09
N LEU A 15 3.36 11.46 8.84
CA LEU A 15 2.31 12.01 8.00
C LEU A 15 1.01 11.25 8.30
N GLU A 16 -0.10 11.98 8.36
CA GLU A 16 -1.41 11.47 8.78
C GLU A 16 -2.51 12.16 7.97
N ASP A 17 -3.59 11.45 7.66
CA ASP A 17 -4.83 11.97 7.11
C ASP A 17 -4.66 12.80 5.82
N ILE A 18 -3.69 12.43 4.98
CA ILE A 18 -3.45 13.08 3.69
C ILE A 18 -4.16 12.31 2.59
N SER A 19 -5.17 12.93 1.98
CA SER A 19 -5.94 12.36 0.88
C SER A 19 -5.06 11.87 -0.29
N ALA A 20 -5.35 10.69 -0.81
CA ALA A 20 -4.83 10.26 -2.10
C ALA A 20 -5.39 11.14 -3.24
N PRO A 21 -4.61 11.40 -4.32
CA PRO A 21 -3.26 10.89 -4.58
C PRO A 21 -2.13 11.74 -3.97
N ARG A 22 -2.43 12.87 -3.31
CA ARG A 22 -1.43 13.84 -2.83
C ARG A 22 -0.47 13.28 -1.78
N CYS A 23 -0.93 12.35 -0.95
CA CYS A 23 -0.08 11.70 0.05
C CYS A 23 1.17 11.06 -0.56
N PHE A 24 1.07 10.44 -1.74
CA PHE A 24 2.20 9.80 -2.38
C PHE A 24 3.30 10.81 -2.74
N GLU A 25 2.95 11.90 -3.43
CA GLU A 25 3.91 12.92 -3.83
C GLU A 25 4.51 13.64 -2.61
N ILE A 26 3.68 13.95 -1.61
CA ILE A 26 4.15 14.61 -0.39
C ILE A 26 5.14 13.72 0.36
N GLU A 27 4.83 12.44 0.54
CA GLU A 27 5.73 11.51 1.21
C GLU A 27 7.05 11.38 0.44
N GLU A 28 7.00 11.12 -0.87
CA GLU A 28 8.20 10.97 -1.72
C GLU A 28 9.11 12.19 -1.62
N ARG A 29 8.56 13.40 -1.82
CA ARG A 29 9.32 14.64 -1.76
C ARG A 29 9.89 14.93 -0.38
N LEU A 30 9.20 14.54 0.69
CA LEU A 30 9.71 14.72 2.05
C LEU A 30 10.81 13.72 2.38
N ARG A 31 10.70 12.47 1.91
CA ARG A 31 11.76 11.46 2.04
C ARG A 31 13.03 11.86 1.29
N GLU A 32 12.90 12.50 0.13
CA GLU A 32 14.03 13.01 -0.64
C GLU A 32 14.67 14.25 -0.01
N ALA A 33 13.86 15.11 0.63
CA ALA A 33 14.31 16.42 1.09
C ALA A 33 14.76 16.48 2.55
N LEU A 34 14.54 15.43 3.36
CA LEU A 34 14.81 15.39 4.79
C LEU A 34 15.80 14.28 5.16
N ASP A 35 16.72 14.59 6.06
CA ASP A 35 17.69 13.63 6.61
C ASP A 35 17.14 12.84 7.81
N ILE A 36 15.85 13.00 8.14
CA ILE A 36 15.15 12.29 9.21
C ILE A 36 14.08 11.35 8.62
N PRO A 37 13.70 10.27 9.31
CA PRO A 37 12.67 9.35 8.84
C PRO A 37 11.34 10.04 8.56
N VAL A 38 10.71 9.68 7.45
CA VAL A 38 9.33 10.07 7.11
C VAL A 38 8.50 8.80 6.97
N PHE A 39 7.39 8.76 7.70
CA PHE A 39 6.44 7.66 7.73
C PHE A 39 5.04 8.20 7.48
N HIS A 40 4.15 7.40 6.91
CA HIS A 40 2.76 7.76 6.67
C HIS A 40 1.88 6.64 7.20
N ASP A 41 1.14 6.90 8.27
CA ASP A 41 0.47 5.86 9.05
C ASP A 41 -0.65 5.16 8.26
N ASP A 42 -1.46 5.94 7.54
CA ASP A 42 -2.50 5.44 6.63
C ASP A 42 -1.97 4.51 5.52
N GLN A 43 -0.68 4.59 5.19
CA GLN A 43 -0.04 3.70 4.21
C GLN A 43 0.69 2.57 4.91
N HIS A 44 1.80 2.88 5.57
CA HIS A 44 2.75 1.91 6.09
C HIS A 44 2.25 1.28 7.39
N GLY A 45 1.68 2.09 8.29
CA GLY A 45 1.12 1.62 9.57
C GLY A 45 0.02 0.60 9.33
N THR A 46 -0.94 0.95 8.47
CA THR A 46 -2.02 0.04 8.04
C THR A 46 -1.47 -1.24 7.40
N ALA A 47 -0.48 -1.15 6.51
CA ALA A 47 0.10 -2.34 5.88
C ALA A 47 0.77 -3.29 6.89
N ILE A 48 1.52 -2.75 7.85
CA ILE A 48 2.23 -3.51 8.88
C ILE A 48 1.23 -4.30 9.74
N VAL A 49 0.17 -3.65 10.23
CA VAL A 49 -0.81 -4.33 11.10
C VAL A 49 -1.62 -5.38 10.33
N VAL A 50 -1.93 -5.14 9.04
CA VAL A 50 -2.59 -6.12 8.17
C VAL A 50 -1.71 -7.35 7.95
N LEU A 51 -0.42 -7.18 7.67
CA LEU A 51 0.50 -8.31 7.50
C LEU A 51 0.64 -9.12 8.80
N ALA A 52 0.77 -8.45 9.94
CA ALA A 52 0.85 -9.11 11.24
C ALA A 52 -0.42 -9.94 11.53
N ALA A 53 -1.60 -9.36 11.27
CA ALA A 53 -2.87 -10.06 11.40
C ALA A 53 -2.97 -11.27 10.46
N LEU A 54 -2.55 -11.13 9.21
CA LEU A 54 -2.53 -12.22 8.23
C LEU A 54 -1.64 -13.38 8.69
N TYR A 55 -0.41 -13.11 9.16
CA TYR A 55 0.48 -14.15 9.68
C TYR A 55 -0.15 -14.95 10.83
N ASN A 56 -0.85 -14.26 11.74
CA ASN A 56 -1.54 -14.94 12.84
C ASN A 56 -2.74 -15.76 12.34
N ALA A 57 -3.52 -15.23 11.40
CA ALA A 57 -4.63 -15.96 10.80
C ALA A 57 -4.15 -17.23 10.07
N LEU A 58 -3.04 -17.15 9.33
CA LEU A 58 -2.44 -18.28 8.62
C LEU A 58 -2.00 -19.40 9.56
N LYS A 59 -1.43 -19.06 10.72
CA LYS A 59 -1.09 -20.05 11.77
C LYS A 59 -2.34 -20.78 12.27
N VAL A 60 -3.44 -20.06 12.50
CA VAL A 60 -4.69 -20.65 12.99
C VAL A 60 -5.28 -21.64 12.00
N VAL A 61 -5.22 -21.33 10.70
CA VAL A 61 -5.79 -22.20 9.65
C VAL A 61 -4.78 -23.17 9.02
N GLY A 62 -3.53 -23.17 9.48
CA GLY A 62 -2.46 -24.05 8.99
C GLY A 62 -2.11 -23.85 7.52
N LYS A 63 -2.13 -22.61 7.02
CA LYS A 63 -1.82 -22.29 5.60
C LYS A 63 -0.50 -21.55 5.45
N ASP A 64 0.19 -21.80 4.35
CA ASP A 64 1.39 -21.07 3.96
C ASP A 64 1.05 -19.80 3.18
N ILE A 65 1.79 -18.70 3.43
CA ILE A 65 1.54 -17.39 2.80
C ILE A 65 1.74 -17.39 1.28
N GLY A 66 2.60 -18.26 0.74
CA GLY A 66 2.80 -18.41 -0.70
C GLY A 66 1.71 -19.19 -1.41
N SER A 67 0.87 -19.90 -0.65
CA SER A 67 -0.19 -20.75 -1.19
C SER A 67 -1.58 -20.10 -1.25
N ILE A 68 -1.75 -18.94 -0.61
CA ILE A 68 -3.04 -18.26 -0.52
C ILE A 68 -3.33 -17.37 -1.71
N LYS A 69 -4.62 -17.11 -1.89
CA LYS A 69 -5.14 -16.11 -2.83
C LYS A 69 -5.88 -15.05 -2.02
N ILE A 70 -5.62 -13.79 -2.32
CA ILE A 70 -6.20 -12.66 -1.60
C ILE A 70 -7.12 -11.87 -2.54
N ALA A 71 -8.34 -11.62 -2.08
CA ALA A 71 -9.21 -10.62 -2.68
C ALA A 71 -9.18 -9.35 -1.81
N MET A 72 -8.94 -8.19 -2.44
CA MET A 72 -8.89 -6.90 -1.77
C MET A 72 -10.02 -6.00 -2.28
N SER A 73 -10.71 -5.34 -1.35
CA SER A 73 -11.70 -4.30 -1.66
C SER A 73 -11.10 -2.95 -1.27
N GLY A 74 -10.81 -2.13 -2.28
CA GLY A 74 -10.13 -0.84 -2.13
C GLY A 74 -8.71 -0.87 -2.69
N ALA A 75 -8.41 0.09 -3.57
CA ALA A 75 -7.11 0.29 -4.22
C ALA A 75 -6.57 1.70 -4.01
N GLY A 76 -6.88 2.32 -2.87
CA GLY A 76 -6.34 3.62 -2.46
C GLY A 76 -4.90 3.52 -1.92
N ALA A 77 -4.46 4.53 -1.16
CA ALA A 77 -3.12 4.57 -0.56
C ALA A 77 -2.84 3.37 0.35
N ALA A 78 -3.71 3.12 1.33
CA ALA A 78 -3.60 1.95 2.20
C ALA A 78 -3.62 0.64 1.40
N GLY A 79 -4.55 0.48 0.46
CA GLY A 79 -4.69 -0.73 -0.36
C GLY A 79 -3.41 -1.06 -1.13
N ARG A 80 -2.77 -0.06 -1.75
CA ARG A 80 -1.50 -0.23 -2.46
C ARG A 80 -0.38 -0.65 -1.51
N ALA A 81 -0.22 0.06 -0.38
CA ALA A 81 0.83 -0.24 0.59
C ALA A 81 0.68 -1.65 1.18
N ILE A 82 -0.55 -2.06 1.51
CA ILE A 82 -0.88 -3.43 1.92
C ILE A 82 -0.44 -4.42 0.84
N ALA A 83 -0.89 -4.24 -0.40
CA ALA A 83 -0.58 -5.18 -1.48
C ALA A 83 0.94 -5.28 -1.72
N GLN A 84 1.67 -4.17 -1.72
CA GLN A 84 3.13 -4.15 -1.84
C GLN A 84 3.80 -4.98 -0.74
N LEU A 85 3.44 -4.74 0.51
CA LEU A 85 4.03 -5.44 1.63
C LEU A 85 3.66 -6.93 1.65
N LEU A 86 2.42 -7.28 1.26
CA LEU A 86 1.98 -8.68 1.14
C LEU A 86 2.74 -9.43 0.04
N LEU A 87 2.97 -8.80 -1.13
CA LEU A 87 3.81 -9.37 -2.19
C LEU A 87 5.24 -9.60 -1.70
N GLN A 88 5.82 -8.62 -1.00
CA GLN A 88 7.16 -8.75 -0.40
C GLN A 88 7.23 -9.87 0.66
N ALA A 89 6.13 -10.10 1.39
CA ALA A 89 6.02 -11.18 2.36
C ALA A 89 5.82 -12.58 1.73
N GLY A 90 5.65 -12.67 0.41
CA GLY A 90 5.57 -13.94 -0.31
C GLY A 90 4.19 -14.31 -0.86
N VAL A 91 3.17 -13.46 -0.72
CA VAL A 91 1.88 -13.67 -1.39
C VAL A 91 2.07 -13.60 -2.91
N GLN A 92 1.50 -14.56 -3.64
CA GLN A 92 1.67 -14.64 -5.10
C GLN A 92 0.42 -14.23 -5.90
N ASP A 93 -0.77 -14.27 -5.29
CA ASP A 93 -2.04 -14.03 -5.97
C ASP A 93 -2.89 -13.03 -5.17
N ILE A 94 -2.89 -11.78 -5.63
CA ILE A 94 -3.74 -10.71 -5.11
C ILE A 94 -4.65 -10.25 -6.23
N VAL A 95 -5.95 -10.10 -5.98
CA VAL A 95 -6.91 -9.47 -6.89
C VAL A 95 -7.58 -8.32 -6.13
N ALA A 96 -7.43 -7.10 -6.63
CA ALA A 96 -8.03 -5.91 -6.03
C ALA A 96 -9.20 -5.39 -6.86
N ALA A 97 -10.22 -4.86 -6.18
CA ALA A 97 -11.33 -4.14 -6.77
C ALA A 97 -11.43 -2.72 -6.20
N ASP A 98 -11.88 -1.77 -7.01
CA ASP A 98 -12.28 -0.43 -6.58
C ASP A 98 -13.80 -0.23 -6.77
N SER A 99 -14.30 1.00 -6.66
CA SER A 99 -15.72 1.33 -6.85
C SER A 99 -16.27 0.99 -8.24
N ARG A 100 -15.41 0.65 -9.21
CA ARG A 100 -15.76 0.27 -10.59
C ARG A 100 -15.52 -1.23 -10.85
N GLY A 101 -15.26 -2.02 -9.81
CA GLY A 101 -15.03 -3.47 -9.89
C GLY A 101 -13.56 -3.86 -9.90
N VAL A 102 -13.27 -5.09 -10.33
CA VAL A 102 -11.91 -5.65 -10.37
C VAL A 102 -10.99 -4.76 -11.22
N ILE A 103 -9.75 -4.59 -10.77
CA ILE A 103 -8.72 -3.87 -11.50
C ILE A 103 -8.00 -4.86 -12.44
N HIS A 104 -8.06 -4.59 -13.74
CA HIS A 104 -7.48 -5.43 -14.78
C HIS A 104 -7.07 -4.59 -16.00
N ARG A 105 -6.21 -5.16 -16.87
CA ARG A 105 -5.59 -4.48 -18.02
C ARG A 105 -6.57 -3.87 -19.03
N ALA A 106 -7.76 -4.42 -19.15
CA ALA A 106 -8.74 -3.96 -20.13
C ALA A 106 -9.60 -2.78 -19.63
N ARG A 107 -9.44 -2.33 -18.37
CA ARG A 107 -10.08 -1.09 -17.90
C ARG A 107 -9.39 0.13 -18.49
N ALA A 108 -10.18 1.05 -19.02
CA ALA A 108 -9.70 2.36 -19.46
C ALA A 108 -9.41 3.31 -18.28
N ASN A 109 -8.57 4.33 -18.52
CA ASN A 109 -8.29 5.44 -17.61
C ASN A 109 -7.75 5.00 -16.23
N LEU A 110 -6.77 4.09 -16.24
CA LEU A 110 -6.06 3.68 -15.04
C LEU A 110 -4.84 4.58 -14.83
N HIS A 111 -4.74 5.17 -13.66
CA HIS A 111 -3.64 6.04 -13.26
C HIS A 111 -3.28 5.80 -11.80
N GLY A 112 -2.06 6.18 -11.41
CA GLY A 112 -1.59 6.11 -10.02
C GLY A 112 -1.68 4.69 -9.45
N SER A 113 -2.33 4.56 -8.28
CA SER A 113 -2.46 3.28 -7.57
C SER A 113 -3.10 2.17 -8.43
N ALA A 114 -4.15 2.48 -9.20
CA ALA A 114 -4.84 1.48 -10.00
C ALA A 114 -3.94 0.92 -11.13
N GLN A 115 -3.06 1.75 -11.69
CA GLN A 115 -2.06 1.30 -12.67
C GLN A 115 -1.06 0.33 -12.04
N TRP A 116 -0.58 0.64 -10.83
CA TRP A 116 0.33 -0.24 -10.08
C TRP A 116 -0.29 -1.62 -9.86
N PHE A 117 -1.58 -1.70 -9.49
CA PHE A 117 -2.28 -2.99 -9.33
C PHE A 117 -2.33 -3.82 -10.63
N VAL A 118 -2.51 -3.19 -11.79
CA VAL A 118 -2.52 -3.89 -13.09
C VAL A 118 -1.17 -4.50 -13.44
N GLU A 119 -0.09 -3.86 -13.02
CA GLU A 119 1.28 -4.30 -13.32
C GLU A 119 1.78 -5.40 -12.37
N HIS A 120 1.32 -5.39 -11.12
CA HIS A 120 1.91 -6.21 -10.04
C HIS A 120 0.97 -7.27 -9.47
N THR A 121 -0.32 -7.24 -9.81
CA THR A 121 -1.34 -8.13 -9.23
C THR A 121 -2.21 -8.77 -10.31
N ASN A 122 -3.20 -9.54 -9.88
CA ASN A 122 -4.14 -10.27 -10.74
C ASN A 122 -3.45 -11.17 -11.79
N PRO A 123 -2.58 -12.12 -11.36
CA PRO A 123 -1.87 -13.01 -12.28
C PRO A 123 -2.81 -13.92 -13.09
N ARG A 124 -4.07 -14.06 -12.64
CA ARG A 124 -5.11 -14.86 -13.28
C ARG A 124 -5.90 -14.12 -14.36
N GLY A 125 -5.77 -12.78 -14.44
CA GLY A 125 -6.54 -11.97 -15.38
C GLY A 125 -8.05 -12.04 -15.17
N VAL A 126 -8.49 -12.11 -13.90
CA VAL A 126 -9.91 -12.05 -13.51
C VAL A 126 -10.50 -10.68 -13.83
#